data_AF-A0A180F9V6-F1
#
_entry.id   AF-A0A180F9V6-F1
#
_cell.length_a   1.000
_cell.length_b   1.000
_cell.length_c   1.000
_cell.angle_alpha   90.00
_cell.angle_beta   90.00
_cell.angle_gamma   90.00
#
_symmetry.space_group_name_H-M   'P 1'
#
loop_
_entity.id
_entity.type
_entity.pdbx_description
1 polymer ?
#
loop_
_entity_poly.entity_id
_entity_poly.type
_entity_poly.pdbx_seq_one_letter_code
_entity_poly.pdbx_strand_id
1 'polypeptide(L)'
;MKASKGKSPKRSVVSITLFITFILLPLTGKMIQLVERGSDWEHVWVATHMLIGFVFTGFGIFHIIYNWSALKHYMKGKPKSE
;
A
#
# COMPACT_ATOMS: atom_id res chain seq x y z
N MET A 1 -31.81 16.48 7.11
CA MET A 1 -30.38 16.67 6.82
C MET A 1 -29.75 15.32 6.50
N LYS A 2 -29.29 15.08 5.26
CA LYS A 2 -28.50 13.88 4.92
C LYS A 2 -27.12 14.04 5.56
N ALA A 3 -26.81 13.23 6.57
CA ALA A 3 -25.47 13.17 7.13
C ALA A 3 -24.48 12.79 6.03
N SER A 4 -23.52 13.68 5.74
CA SER A 4 -22.33 13.38 4.96
C SER A 4 -21.66 12.15 5.59
N LYS A 5 -21.66 11.01 4.91
CA LYS A 5 -20.87 9.83 5.32
C LYS A 5 -19.39 10.19 5.13
N GLY A 6 -18.79 10.82 6.14
CA GLY A 6 -17.36 11.03 6.20
C GLY A 6 -16.62 9.71 5.96
N LYS A 7 -15.57 9.73 5.13
CA LYS A 7 -14.73 8.56 4.88
C LYS A 7 -14.22 8.03 6.23
N SER A 8 -14.33 6.73 6.47
CA SER A 8 -13.91 6.18 7.76
C SER A 8 -12.41 6.43 7.97
N PRO A 9 -11.98 6.91 9.15
CA PRO A 9 -10.57 7.22 9.40
C PRO A 9 -9.66 6.00 9.16
N LYS A 10 -10.18 4.79 9.38
CA LYS A 10 -9.51 3.52 9.08
C LYS A 10 -9.08 3.37 7.61
N ARG A 11 -9.94 3.80 6.66
CA ARG A 11 -9.64 3.73 5.21
C ARG A 11 -8.54 4.71 4.82
N SER A 12 -8.57 5.91 5.39
CA SER A 12 -7.55 6.94 5.14
C SER A 12 -6.20 6.50 5.69
N VAL A 13 -6.15 5.99 6.92
CA VAL A 13 -4.91 5.47 7.52
C VAL A 13 -4.30 4.36 6.65
N VAL A 14 -5.09 3.36 6.25
CA VAL A 14 -4.58 2.27 5.38
C VAL A 14 -4.01 2.80 4.07
N SER A 15 -4.68 3.77 3.44
CA SER A 15 -4.24 4.33 2.16
C SER A 15 -2.97 5.19 2.31
N ILE A 16 -2.85 5.95 3.39
CA ILE A 16 -1.65 6.75 3.70
C ILE A 16 -0.47 5.82 4.00
N THR A 17 -0.67 4.79 4.83
CA THR A 17 0.36 3.79 5.12
C THR A 17 0.87 3.13 3.84
N LEU A 18 -0.03 2.73 2.94
CA LEU A 18 0.35 2.18 1.63
C LEU A 18 1.15 3.16 0.78
N PHE A 19 0.74 4.43 0.73
CA PHE A 19 1.48 5.44 -0.03
C PHE A 19 2.90 5.64 0.49
N ILE A 20 3.07 5.73 1.82
CA ILE A 20 4.38 5.89 2.45
C ILE A 20 5.25 4.65 2.17
N THR A 21 4.72 3.45 2.43
CA THR A 21 5.47 2.20 2.24
C THR A 21 5.77 1.93 0.77
N PHE A 22 4.92 2.35 -0.17
CA PHE A 22 5.18 2.32 -1.60
C PHE A 22 6.42 3.14 -1.99
N ILE A 23 6.63 4.30 -1.36
CA ILE A 23 7.81 5.15 -1.61
C ILE A 23 9.06 4.59 -0.92
N LEU A 24 8.92 4.05 0.30
CA LEU A 24 10.05 3.51 1.05
C LEU A 24 10.63 2.21 0.46
N LEU A 25 9.82 1.39 -0.19
CA LEU A 25 10.28 0.16 -0.86
C LEU A 25 11.37 0.41 -1.91
N PRO A 26 11.19 1.25 -2.94
CA PRO A 26 12.23 1.52 -3.92
C PRO A 26 13.43 2.24 -3.30
N LEU A 27 13.24 3.10 -2.29
CA LEU A 27 14.36 3.76 -1.59
C LEU A 27 15.25 2.73 -0.87
N THR A 28 14.65 1.85 -0.08
CA THR A 28 15.39 0.79 0.62
C THR A 28 15.98 -0.23 -0.36
N GLY A 29 15.27 -0.57 -1.43
CA GLY A 29 15.81 -1.41 -2.51
C GLY A 29 17.02 -0.78 -3.21
N LYS A 30 17.04 0.55 -3.38
CA LYS A 30 18.21 1.27 -3.88
C LYS A 30 19.35 1.29 -2.88
N MET A 31 19.09 1.45 -1.59
CA MET A 31 20.14 1.38 -0.56
C MET A 31 20.84 0.01 -0.57
N ILE A 32 20.10 -1.09 -0.73
CA ILE A 32 20.69 -2.44 -0.86
C ILE A 32 21.66 -2.51 -2.05
N GLN A 33 21.36 -1.83 -3.17
CA GLN A 33 22.25 -1.81 -4.34
C GLN A 33 23.50 -0.94 -4.16
N LEU A 34 23.48 0.02 -3.24
CA LEU A 34 24.56 0.99 -3.03
C LEU A 34 25.56 0.54 -1.96
N VAL A 35 25.14 -0.31 -1.03
CA VAL A 35 26.02 -0.83 0.03
C VAL A 35 26.90 -1.96 -0.48
N GLU A 36 28.07 -2.11 0.15
CA GLU A 36 29.00 -3.18 -0.17
C GLU A 36 28.41 -4.54 0.18
N ARG A 37 28.56 -5.50 -0.73
CA ARG A 37 28.01 -6.84 -0.58
C ARG A 37 28.76 -7.61 0.49
N GLY A 38 28.03 -8.22 1.42
CA GLY A 38 28.55 -8.90 2.61
C GLY A 38 28.73 -7.99 3.82
N SER A 39 28.48 -6.69 3.71
CA SER A 39 28.56 -5.77 4.86
C SER A 39 27.38 -5.95 5.83
N ASP A 40 27.58 -5.56 7.08
CA ASP A 40 26.50 -5.52 8.08
C ASP A 40 25.34 -4.61 7.63
N TRP A 41 25.67 -3.55 6.90
CA TRP A 41 24.68 -2.62 6.35
C TRP A 41 23.78 -3.24 5.29
N GLU A 42 24.27 -4.18 4.47
CA GLU A 42 23.43 -4.94 3.54
C GLU A 42 22.34 -5.70 4.29
N HIS A 43 22.71 -6.42 5.36
CA HIS A 43 21.76 -7.19 6.17
C HIS A 43 20.68 -6.30 6.80
N VAL A 44 21.07 -5.13 7.31
CA VAL A 44 20.13 -4.14 7.88
C VAL A 44 19.16 -3.62 6.81
N TRP A 45 19.65 -3.26 5.63
CA TRP A 45 18.80 -2.74 4.56
C TRP A 45 17.89 -3.81 3.98
N VAL A 46 18.37 -5.04 3.81
CA VAL A 46 17.56 -6.19 3.37
C VAL A 46 16.47 -6.48 4.40
N ALA A 47 16.80 -6.58 5.68
CA ALA A 47 15.81 -6.82 6.74
C ALA A 47 14.75 -5.72 6.79
N THR A 48 15.17 -4.46 6.66
CA THR A 48 14.28 -3.29 6.62
C THR A 48 13.36 -3.34 5.39
N HIS A 49 13.91 -3.62 4.20
CA HIS A 49 13.14 -3.72 2.97
C HIS A 49 12.09 -4.84 3.05
N MET A 50 12.47 -6.00 3.57
CA MET A 50 11.57 -7.14 3.77
C MET A 50 10.45 -6.81 4.75
N LEU A 51 10.75 -6.14 5.87
CA LEU A 51 9.74 -5.73 6.85
C LEU A 51 8.76 -4.72 6.25
N ILE A 52 9.25 -3.71 5.53
CA ILE A 52 8.40 -2.73 4.83
C ILE A 52 7.53 -3.44 3.78
N GLY A 53 8.08 -4.39 3.03
CA GLY A 53 7.34 -5.19 2.05
C GLY A 53 6.23 -6.03 2.69
N PHE A 54 6.49 -6.61 3.85
CA PHE A 54 5.48 -7.35 4.62
C PHE A 54 4.34 -6.44 5.07
N VAL A 55 4.67 -5.27 5.64
CA VAL A 55 3.67 -4.25 6.03
C VAL A 55 2.87 -3.77 4.81
N PHE A 56 3.55 -3.43 3.71
CA PHE A 56 2.90 -3.01 2.47
C PHE A 56 1.90 -4.06 1.97
N THR A 57 2.30 -5.33 1.96
CA THR A 57 1.45 -6.44 1.52
C THR A 57 0.21 -6.59 2.41
N GLY A 58 0.39 -6.59 3.73
CA GLY A 58 -0.72 -6.71 4.68
C GLY A 58 -1.72 -5.55 4.57
N PHE A 59 -1.23 -4.31 4.51
CA PHE A 59 -2.08 -3.14 4.29
C PHE A 59 -2.71 -3.12 2.89
N GLY A 60 -2.04 -3.69 1.88
CA GLY A 60 -2.56 -3.86 0.52
C GLY A 60 -3.82 -4.71 0.49
N ILE A 61 -3.81 -5.84 1.20
CA ILE A 61 -4.98 -6.70 1.36
C ILE A 61 -6.13 -5.93 2.02
N PHE A 62 -5.87 -5.24 3.13
CA PHE A 62 -6.89 -4.42 3.80
C PHE A 62 -7.43 -3.30 2.92
N HIS A 63 -6.57 -2.67 2.11
CA HIS A 63 -6.99 -1.64 1.17
C HIS A 63 -7.95 -2.17 0.12
N ILE A 64 -7.67 -3.34 -0.45
CA ILE A 64 -8.58 -4.00 -1.40
C ILE A 64 -9.91 -4.33 -0.71
N ILE A 65 -9.89 -4.96 0.46
CA ILE A 65 -11.11 -5.32 1.21
C ILE A 65 -11.97 -4.09 1.51
N TYR A 66 -11.37 -3.01 2.02
CA TYR A 66 -12.11 -1.81 2.40
C TYR A 66 -12.67 -1.02 1.22
N ASN A 67 -12.08 -1.16 0.04
CA ASN A 67 -12.51 -0.48 -1.19
C ASN A 67 -13.23 -1.43 -2.17
N TRP A 68 -13.43 -2.70 -1.82
CA TRP A 68 -14.05 -3.73 -2.67
C TRP A 68 -15.45 -3.35 -3.15
N SER A 69 -16.24 -2.69 -2.30
CA SER A 69 -17.56 -2.20 -2.70
C SER A 69 -17.50 -1.10 -3.76
N ALA A 70 -16.47 -0.24 -3.73
CA ALA A 70 -16.27 0.76 -4.78
C ALA A 70 -15.85 0.08 -6.08
N LEU A 71 -14.94 -0.90 -6.01
CA LEU A 71 -14.51 -1.69 -7.17
C LEU A 71 -15.69 -2.39 -7.86
N LYS A 72 -16.57 -3.06 -7.10
CA LYS A 72 -17.79 -3.69 -7.66
C LYS A 72 -18.72 -2.68 -8.32
N HIS A 73 -18.87 -1.48 -7.74
CA HIS A 73 -19.71 -0.44 -8.33
C HIS A 73 -19.13 0.06 -9.67
N TYR A 74 -17.82 0.28 -9.74
CA TYR A 74 -17.13 0.62 -10.98
C TYR A 74 -17.27 -0.49 -12.05
N MET A 75 -17.13 -1.77 -11.66
CA MET A 75 -17.25 -2.90 -12.59
C MET A 75 -18.66 -3.11 -13.13
N LYS A 76 -19.71 -2.74 -12.37
CA LYS A 76 -21.10 -2.81 -12.81
C LYS A 76 -21.56 -1.58 -13.61
N GLY A 77 -20.69 -0.59 -13.80
CA GLY A 77 -21.00 0.75 -14.29
C GLY A 77 -20.88 1.00 -15.80
N LYS A 78 -21.11 0.00 -16.66
CA LYS A 78 -21.47 0.27 -18.06
C LYS A 78 -22.80 -0.40 -18.37
N PRO A 79 -23.95 0.30 -18.34
CA PRO A 79 -25.06 -0.15 -19.17
C PRO A 79 -24.53 -0.23 -20.60
N LYS A 80 -24.78 -1.35 -21.29
CA LYS A 80 -24.61 -1.41 -22.74
C LYS A 80 -25.47 -0.27 -23.30
N SER A 81 -24.84 0.73 -23.90
CA SER A 81 -25.56 1.64 -24.79
C SER A 81 -26.02 0.78 -25.97
N GLU A 82 -27.30 0.46 -26.00
CA GLU A 82 -28.02 -0.05 -27.17
C GLU A 82 -28.05 1.02 -28.27
#